data_AF-A0AAV1ZAD7-F1
#
_entry.id   AF-A0AAV1ZAD7-F1
#
_cell.length_a   1.000
_cell.length_b   1.000
_cell.length_c   1.000
_cell.angle_alpha   90.00
_cell.angle_beta   90.00
_cell.angle_gamma   90.00
#
_symmetry.space_group_name_H-M   'P 1'
#
loop_
_entity.id
_entity.type
_entity.pdbx_description
1 polymer ?
#
loop_
_entity_poly.entity_id
_entity_poly.type
_entity_poly.pdbx_seq_one_letter_code
_entity_poly.pdbx_strand_id
1 'polypeptide(L)'
;MFISDKCPPSLQPAMIPSRESPSKKRKRLEDKLVQKAQQASIENENAYTKRVSFNNLVELKQCLISQGTDLFWTTIFKGDFLSVIHLIDFPDVLCSVNVDKNLNVSVVYKKVKLKKLGIFQFPLRVTNINVFFEILSSLKVLAHSGATKNSEGIKDILEVLISLLNKIKNCNSKNEESKLIDFMIEQLSNLNVVKQHRRYSYEFLIFCSLIKSISPHCYSFLRSSKVLILPHESTLRQVCSEFGVNPSKEQDDDSFF
;
A
#
# COMPACT_ATOMS: atom_id res chain seq x y z
N MET A 1 63.95 -55.69 -48.44
CA MET A 1 63.00 -54.93 -49.29
C MET A 1 61.62 -55.53 -49.05
N PHE A 2 60.66 -54.66 -48.76
CA PHE A 2 59.45 -54.91 -47.97
C PHE A 2 58.51 -56.00 -48.51
N ILE A 3 58.07 -56.89 -47.61
CA ILE A 3 56.89 -57.74 -47.80
C ILE A 3 55.66 -56.85 -47.54
N SER A 4 54.80 -56.73 -48.55
CA SER A 4 53.56 -55.96 -48.51
C SER A 4 52.45 -56.81 -47.89
N ASP A 5 52.24 -56.70 -46.58
CA ASP A 5 51.04 -57.22 -45.91
C ASP A 5 49.84 -56.30 -46.20
N LYS A 6 49.09 -56.62 -47.26
CA LYS A 6 47.74 -56.09 -47.44
C LYS A 6 46.74 -57.15 -46.97
N CYS A 7 46.26 -56.99 -45.74
CA CYS A 7 45.12 -57.75 -45.22
C CYS A 7 43.86 -57.51 -46.09
N PRO A 8 43.03 -58.54 -46.36
CA PRO A 8 41.80 -58.37 -47.11
C PRO A 8 40.71 -57.64 -46.29
N PRO A 9 39.73 -56.96 -46.94
CA PRO A 9 38.74 -56.09 -46.28
C PRO A 9 37.69 -56.82 -45.42
N SER A 10 37.77 -58.13 -45.27
CA SER A 10 36.72 -58.96 -44.69
C SER A 10 36.78 -59.13 -43.16
N LEU A 11 37.63 -58.38 -42.46
CA LEU A 11 37.80 -58.43 -41.00
C LEU A 11 37.61 -57.08 -40.30
N GLN A 12 36.85 -56.15 -40.89
CA GLN A 12 36.35 -55.01 -40.12
C GLN A 12 35.18 -55.48 -39.24
N PRO A 13 35.20 -55.26 -37.92
CA PRO A 13 34.07 -55.59 -37.07
C PRO A 13 32.88 -54.75 -37.52
N ALA A 14 31.82 -55.40 -37.99
CA ALA A 14 30.55 -54.73 -38.21
C ALA A 14 30.12 -54.07 -36.89
N MET A 15 29.92 -52.76 -36.89
CA MET A 15 29.34 -52.06 -35.74
C MET A 15 27.96 -52.67 -35.45
N ILE A 16 27.89 -53.53 -34.45
CA ILE A 16 26.62 -54.07 -33.96
C ILE A 16 25.85 -52.87 -33.40
N PRO A 17 24.66 -52.52 -33.93
CA PRO A 17 23.86 -51.47 -33.32
C PRO A 17 23.48 -51.91 -31.91
N SER A 18 24.04 -51.24 -30.91
CA SER A 18 23.78 -51.51 -29.50
C SER A 18 22.28 -51.32 -29.22
N ARG A 19 21.60 -52.42 -28.87
CA ARG A 19 20.17 -52.42 -28.57
C ARG A 19 19.95 -51.81 -27.18
N GLU A 20 19.34 -50.63 -27.16
CA GLU A 20 19.03 -49.90 -25.92
C GLU A 20 18.12 -50.74 -25.00
N SER A 21 18.42 -50.77 -23.69
CA SER A 21 17.62 -51.55 -22.74
C SER A 21 16.19 -50.98 -22.63
N PRO A 22 15.15 -51.82 -22.41
CA PRO A 22 13.76 -51.37 -22.30
C PRO A 22 13.57 -50.27 -21.23
N SER A 23 14.31 -50.34 -20.13
CA SER A 23 14.31 -49.33 -19.06
C SER A 23 14.84 -47.97 -19.53
N LYS A 24 15.97 -47.95 -20.26
CA LYS A 24 16.54 -46.72 -20.83
C LYS A 24 15.61 -46.11 -21.88
N LYS A 25 14.98 -46.95 -22.71
CA LYS A 25 13.99 -46.50 -23.70
C LYS A 25 12.74 -45.89 -23.04
N ARG A 26 12.22 -46.51 -21.97
CA ARG A 26 11.08 -45.96 -21.18
C ARG A 26 11.44 -44.63 -20.55
N LYS A 27 12.56 -44.55 -19.83
CA LYS A 27 13.03 -43.32 -19.20
C LYS A 27 13.21 -42.19 -20.23
N ARG A 28 13.81 -42.47 -21.40
CA ARG A 28 13.94 -41.48 -22.48
C ARG A 28 12.60 -40.99 -23.02
N LEU A 29 11.59 -41.85 -23.09
CA LEU A 29 10.24 -41.45 -23.51
C LEU A 29 9.55 -40.60 -22.44
N GLU A 30 9.67 -40.98 -21.17
CA GLU A 30 9.18 -40.20 -20.03
C GLU A 30 9.85 -38.82 -19.98
N ASP A 31 11.19 -38.76 -20.09
CA ASP A 31 11.95 -37.51 -20.12
C ASP A 31 11.50 -36.61 -21.28
N LYS A 32 11.24 -37.18 -22.47
CA LYS A 32 10.69 -36.43 -23.62
C LYS A 32 9.28 -35.89 -23.35
N LEU A 33 8.42 -36.65 -22.69
CA LEU A 33 7.08 -36.22 -22.33
C LEU A 33 7.11 -35.10 -21.29
N VAL A 34 7.97 -35.23 -20.28
CA VAL A 34 8.20 -34.20 -19.26
C VAL A 34 8.74 -32.91 -19.90
N GLN A 35 9.74 -33.01 -20.76
CA GLN A 35 10.27 -31.84 -21.49
C GLN A 35 9.19 -31.16 -22.34
N LYS A 36 8.35 -31.93 -23.04
CA LYS A 36 7.24 -31.38 -23.82
C LYS A 36 6.21 -30.67 -22.94
N ALA A 37 5.88 -31.25 -21.78
CA ALA A 37 4.96 -30.63 -20.82
C ALA A 37 5.53 -29.34 -20.22
N GLN A 38 6.82 -29.32 -19.88
CA GLN A 38 7.51 -28.12 -19.40
C GLN A 38 7.52 -27.01 -20.45
N GLN A 39 7.85 -27.36 -21.70
CA GLN A 39 7.86 -26.40 -22.80
C GLN A 39 6.46 -25.80 -23.05
N ALA A 40 5.41 -26.63 -23.05
CA ALA A 40 4.04 -26.16 -23.19
C ALA A 40 3.61 -25.24 -22.02
N SER A 41 4.06 -25.52 -20.79
CA SER A 41 3.81 -24.67 -19.63
C SER A 41 4.46 -23.29 -19.78
N ILE A 42 5.73 -23.25 -20.20
CA ILE A 42 6.48 -22.01 -20.41
C ILE A 42 5.84 -21.17 -21.54
N GLU A 43 5.43 -21.82 -22.63
CA GLU A 43 4.75 -21.15 -23.74
C GLU A 43 3.41 -20.54 -23.31
N ASN A 44 2.64 -21.26 -22.49
CA ASN A 44 1.36 -20.78 -21.97
C ASN A 44 1.56 -19.61 -20.99
N GLU A 45 2.54 -19.67 -20.10
CA GLU A 45 2.88 -18.59 -19.18
C GLU A 45 3.34 -17.33 -19.93
N ASN A 46 4.16 -17.49 -20.96
CA ASN A 46 4.60 -16.39 -21.81
C ASN A 46 3.42 -15.77 -22.58
N ALA A 47 2.51 -16.60 -23.11
CA ALA A 47 1.32 -16.13 -23.79
C ALA A 47 0.38 -15.38 -22.85
N TYR A 48 0.20 -15.88 -21.62
CA TYR A 48 -0.57 -15.21 -20.58
C TYR A 48 0.06 -13.86 -20.21
N THR A 49 1.36 -13.84 -19.92
CA THR A 49 2.10 -12.64 -19.53
C THR A 49 1.99 -11.55 -20.60
N LYS A 50 2.06 -11.91 -21.88
CA LYS A 50 1.85 -10.97 -23.00
C LYS A 50 0.42 -10.41 -23.07
N ARG A 51 -0.60 -11.15 -22.64
CA ARG A 51 -2.00 -10.67 -22.63
C ARG A 51 -2.29 -9.72 -21.49
N VAL A 52 -1.59 -9.88 -20.36
CA VAL A 52 -1.82 -9.07 -19.14
C VAL A 52 -0.84 -7.92 -18.97
N SER A 53 0.26 -7.90 -19.74
CA SER A 53 1.25 -6.83 -19.68
C SER A 53 0.99 -5.74 -20.71
N PHE A 54 1.40 -4.52 -20.36
CA PHE A 54 1.34 -3.35 -21.23
C PHE A 54 2.51 -2.40 -20.92
N ASN A 55 2.99 -1.70 -21.94
CA ASN A 55 4.13 -0.78 -21.84
C ASN A 55 3.75 0.69 -22.11
N ASN A 56 2.54 0.94 -22.60
CA ASN A 56 2.02 2.26 -22.89
C ASN A 56 0.50 2.31 -22.71
N LEU A 57 -0.07 3.52 -22.78
CA LEU A 57 -1.51 3.74 -22.58
C LEU A 57 -2.39 3.11 -23.67
N VAL A 58 -1.86 2.93 -24.89
CA VAL A 58 -2.61 2.31 -26.00
C VAL A 58 -2.80 0.82 -25.72
N GLU A 59 -1.75 0.13 -25.29
CA GLU A 59 -1.80 -1.27 -24.86
C GLU A 59 -2.70 -1.42 -23.63
N LEU A 60 -2.60 -0.53 -22.64
CA LEU A 60 -3.50 -0.53 -21.47
C LEU A 60 -4.97 -0.40 -21.89
N LYS A 61 -5.28 0.49 -22.83
CA LYS A 61 -6.63 0.64 -23.37
C LYS A 61 -7.13 -0.66 -24.00
N GLN A 62 -6.29 -1.35 -24.77
CA GLN A 62 -6.65 -2.65 -25.37
C GLN A 62 -6.88 -3.73 -24.32
N CYS A 63 -6.03 -3.80 -23.29
CA CYS A 63 -6.21 -4.70 -22.15
C CYS A 63 -7.54 -4.43 -21.44
N LEU A 64 -7.90 -3.17 -21.19
CA LEU A 64 -9.17 -2.81 -20.55
C LEU A 64 -10.39 -3.15 -21.40
N ILE A 65 -10.33 -2.93 -22.71
CA ILE A 65 -11.43 -3.27 -23.62
C ILE A 65 -11.61 -4.80 -23.68
N SER A 66 -10.51 -5.55 -23.76
CA SER A 66 -10.57 -7.02 -23.87
C SER A 66 -11.04 -7.71 -22.60
N GLN A 67 -10.67 -7.21 -21.41
CA GLN A 67 -11.09 -7.79 -20.13
C GLN A 67 -12.43 -7.22 -19.63
N GLY A 68 -12.79 -6.01 -20.07
CA GLY A 68 -13.97 -5.30 -19.60
C GLY A 68 -13.76 -4.63 -18.25
N THR A 69 -14.56 -3.59 -18.00
CA THR A 69 -14.68 -2.97 -16.66
C THR A 69 -16.09 -3.23 -16.16
N ASP A 70 -16.21 -3.48 -14.85
CA ASP A 70 -17.51 -3.65 -14.19
C ASP A 70 -18.36 -2.36 -14.31
N LEU A 71 -19.69 -2.50 -14.33
CA LEU A 71 -20.69 -1.43 -14.41
C LEU A 71 -20.56 -0.38 -13.31
N PHE A 72 -19.94 -0.75 -12.18
CA PHE A 72 -19.58 0.20 -11.13
C PHE A 72 -18.67 1.34 -11.63
N TRP A 73 -17.88 1.08 -12.67
CA TRP A 73 -16.88 1.99 -13.21
C TRP A 73 -17.32 2.62 -14.53
N THR A 74 -17.03 3.90 -14.67
CA THR A 74 -17.06 4.61 -15.95
C THR A 74 -15.62 4.89 -16.40
N THR A 75 -15.25 4.37 -17.56
CA THR A 75 -13.91 4.55 -18.11
C THR A 75 -13.89 5.70 -19.12
N ILE A 76 -12.99 6.66 -18.91
CA ILE A 76 -12.79 7.84 -19.75
C ILE A 76 -11.38 7.81 -20.32
N PHE A 77 -11.27 7.89 -21.64
CA PHE A 77 -10.01 8.07 -22.35
C PHE A 77 -9.97 9.48 -22.94
N LYS A 78 -8.96 10.27 -22.58
CA LYS A 78 -8.79 11.63 -23.14
C LYS A 78 -7.31 11.91 -23.39
N GLY A 79 -6.90 11.86 -24.66
CA GLY A 79 -5.50 12.04 -25.06
C GLY A 79 -4.59 11.02 -24.34
N ASP A 80 -3.55 11.52 -23.68
CA ASP A 80 -2.57 10.71 -22.94
C ASP A 80 -2.98 10.46 -21.48
N PHE A 81 -4.28 10.35 -21.22
CA PHE A 81 -4.82 10.13 -19.90
C PHE A 81 -5.98 9.14 -19.91
N LEU A 82 -5.93 8.24 -18.94
CA LEU A 82 -7.01 7.30 -18.64
C LEU A 82 -7.53 7.61 -17.24
N SER A 83 -8.85 7.71 -17.10
CA SER A 83 -9.53 7.81 -15.82
C SER A 83 -10.62 6.75 -15.73
N VAL A 84 -10.64 5.99 -14.65
CA VAL A 84 -11.71 5.05 -14.30
C VAL A 84 -12.39 5.59 -13.06
N ILE A 85 -13.62 6.05 -13.19
CA ILE A 85 -14.34 6.81 -12.16
C ILE A 85 -15.61 6.11 -11.71
N HIS A 86 -16.00 6.34 -10.45
CA HIS A 86 -17.33 6.02 -9.95
C HIS A 86 -18.05 7.30 -9.54
N LEU A 87 -19.24 7.48 -10.08
CA LEU A 87 -20.14 8.60 -9.80
C LEU A 87 -21.20 8.14 -8.79
N ILE A 88 -21.51 8.96 -7.78
CA ILE A 88 -22.68 8.73 -6.92
C ILE A 88 -23.88 9.45 -7.52
N ASP A 89 -23.74 10.76 -7.69
CA ASP A 89 -24.72 11.64 -8.31
C ASP A 89 -24.07 12.29 -9.54
N PHE A 90 -24.81 12.61 -10.58
CA PHE A 90 -24.24 13.32 -11.73
C PHE A 90 -24.15 14.81 -11.38
N PRO A 91 -22.96 15.46 -11.29
CA PRO A 91 -21.60 15.04 -11.68
C PRO A 91 -20.61 14.80 -10.50
N ASP A 92 -21.07 14.42 -9.32
CA ASP A 92 -20.23 14.14 -8.15
C ASP A 92 -19.48 12.79 -8.26
N VAL A 93 -18.16 12.90 -8.43
CA VAL A 93 -17.22 11.77 -8.44
C VAL A 93 -16.91 11.34 -7.01
N LEU A 94 -17.29 10.12 -6.65
CA LEU A 94 -16.90 9.50 -5.38
C LEU A 94 -15.42 9.14 -5.39
N CYS A 95 -15.00 8.40 -6.41
CA CYS A 95 -13.64 7.92 -6.50
C CYS A 95 -13.18 7.77 -7.95
N SER A 96 -11.88 7.86 -8.16
CA SER A 96 -11.26 7.74 -9.47
C SER A 96 -9.88 7.09 -9.38
N VAL A 97 -9.56 6.25 -10.34
CA VAL A 97 -8.21 5.77 -10.63
C VAL A 97 -7.75 6.40 -11.93
N ASN A 98 -6.64 7.12 -11.86
CA ASN A 98 -6.12 7.94 -12.93
C ASN A 98 -4.75 7.43 -13.35
N VAL A 99 -4.53 7.24 -14.65
CA VAL A 99 -3.27 6.76 -15.23
C VAL A 99 -2.71 7.81 -16.18
N ASP A 100 -1.46 8.22 -15.93
CA ASP A 100 -0.74 9.16 -16.79
C ASP A 100 0.00 8.46 -17.94
N LYS A 101 0.61 9.26 -18.82
CA LYS A 101 1.43 8.79 -19.95
C LYS A 101 2.60 7.87 -19.58
N ASN A 102 3.09 7.97 -18.34
CA ASN A 102 4.19 7.17 -17.81
C ASN A 102 3.70 5.91 -17.10
N LEU A 103 2.39 5.62 -17.18
CA LEU A 103 1.71 4.53 -16.49
C LEU A 103 1.73 4.64 -14.97
N ASN A 104 1.89 5.86 -14.43
CA ASN A 104 1.72 6.10 -13.01
C ASN A 104 0.23 6.18 -12.69
N VAL A 105 -0.17 5.33 -11.77
CA VAL A 105 -1.51 5.29 -11.22
C VAL A 105 -1.58 6.23 -10.02
N SER A 106 -2.63 7.04 -10.00
CA SER A 106 -3.03 7.83 -8.84
C SER A 106 -4.49 7.62 -8.52
N VAL A 107 -4.80 7.55 -7.22
CA VAL A 107 -6.15 7.26 -6.74
C VAL A 107 -6.70 8.48 -6.03
N VAL A 108 -7.96 8.80 -6.29
CA VAL A 108 -8.70 9.84 -5.59
C VAL A 108 -9.95 9.21 -4.99
N TYR A 109 -10.22 9.52 -3.73
CA TYR A 109 -11.43 9.12 -3.01
C TYR A 109 -11.98 10.33 -2.25
N LYS A 110 -13.28 10.64 -2.42
CA LYS A 110 -13.96 11.81 -1.84
C LYS A 110 -13.15 13.11 -2.00
N LYS A 111 -12.70 13.38 -3.22
CA LYS A 111 -11.89 14.57 -3.58
C LYS A 111 -10.49 14.63 -2.92
N VAL A 112 -10.02 13.55 -2.30
CA VAL A 112 -8.68 13.42 -1.70
C VAL A 112 -7.82 12.46 -2.51
N LYS A 113 -6.60 12.87 -2.87
CA LYS A 113 -5.62 11.99 -3.50
C LYS A 113 -5.04 11.06 -2.44
N LEU A 114 -5.27 9.76 -2.59
CA LEU A 114 -4.77 8.76 -1.65
C LEU A 114 -3.27 8.53 -1.86
N LYS A 115 -2.54 8.43 -0.75
CA LYS A 115 -1.13 8.01 -0.75
C LYS A 115 -0.99 6.50 -0.65
N LYS A 116 -1.98 5.83 -0.06
CA LYS A 116 -2.02 4.39 0.16
C LYS A 116 -3.43 3.85 -0.03
N LEU A 117 -3.54 2.60 -0.47
CA LEU A 117 -4.79 1.83 -0.52
C LEU A 117 -4.43 0.35 -0.33
N GLY A 118 -4.75 -0.21 0.84
CA GLY A 118 -4.33 -1.58 1.18
C GLY A 118 -2.80 -1.72 1.13
N ILE A 119 -2.29 -2.59 0.24
CA ILE A 119 -0.85 -2.80 0.03
C ILE A 119 -0.21 -1.81 -0.96
N PHE A 120 -1.02 -1.04 -1.70
CA PHE A 120 -0.55 -0.17 -2.76
C PHE A 120 -0.16 1.20 -2.22
N GLN A 121 0.97 1.73 -2.67
CA GLN A 121 1.44 3.07 -2.35
C GLN A 121 1.53 3.90 -3.64
N PHE A 122 0.94 5.10 -3.64
CA PHE A 122 0.80 5.94 -4.82
C PHE A 122 1.70 7.19 -4.76
N PRO A 123 2.19 7.68 -5.93
CA PRO A 123 1.96 7.14 -7.28
C PRO A 123 2.66 5.80 -7.50
N LEU A 124 1.99 4.88 -8.21
CA LEU A 124 2.50 3.54 -8.51
C LEU A 124 2.58 3.35 -10.02
N ARG A 125 3.75 2.99 -10.55
CA ARG A 125 3.87 2.60 -11.96
C ARG A 125 3.33 1.19 -12.16
N VAL A 126 2.34 1.02 -13.04
CA VAL A 126 1.70 -0.27 -13.31
C VAL A 126 1.93 -0.66 -14.76
N THR A 127 2.34 -1.91 -15.00
CA THR A 127 2.55 -2.49 -16.34
C THR A 127 1.80 -3.81 -16.52
N ASN A 128 0.99 -4.20 -15.52
CA ASN A 128 0.20 -5.42 -15.51
C ASN A 128 -1.26 -5.07 -15.19
N ILE A 129 -2.18 -5.49 -16.05
CA ILE A 129 -3.60 -5.17 -15.96
C ILE A 129 -4.27 -5.79 -14.73
N ASN A 130 -3.78 -6.94 -14.25
CA ASN A 130 -4.31 -7.59 -13.05
C ASN A 130 -4.08 -6.69 -11.83
N VAL A 131 -2.90 -6.08 -11.71
CA VAL A 131 -2.57 -5.12 -10.64
C VAL A 131 -3.49 -3.90 -10.72
N PHE A 132 -3.79 -3.43 -11.94
CA PHE A 132 -4.74 -2.34 -12.13
C PHE A 132 -6.15 -2.71 -11.65
N PHE A 133 -6.64 -3.92 -11.97
CA PHE A 133 -7.92 -4.42 -11.48
C PHE A 133 -7.96 -4.70 -9.98
N GLU A 134 -6.84 -5.10 -9.37
CA GLU A 134 -6.72 -5.21 -7.91
C GLU A 134 -6.85 -3.85 -7.22
N ILE A 135 -6.26 -2.79 -7.79
CA ILE A 135 -6.43 -1.41 -7.31
C ILE A 135 -7.89 -0.98 -7.40
N LEU A 136 -8.54 -1.21 -8.55
CA LEU A 136 -9.96 -0.93 -8.73
C LEU A 136 -10.81 -1.70 -7.71
N SER A 137 -10.57 -2.99 -7.54
CA SER A 137 -11.31 -3.83 -6.60
C SER A 137 -11.15 -3.35 -5.15
N SER A 138 -9.92 -2.99 -4.75
CA SER A 138 -9.63 -2.44 -3.43
C SER A 138 -10.35 -1.10 -3.20
N LEU A 139 -10.36 -0.23 -4.21
CA LEU A 139 -11.04 1.06 -4.14
C LEU A 139 -12.56 0.90 -4.11
N LYS A 140 -13.08 -0.07 -4.85
CA LYS A 140 -14.50 -0.47 -4.80
C LYS A 140 -14.85 -0.94 -3.40
N VAL A 141 -14.04 -1.80 -2.78
CA VAL A 141 -14.26 -2.24 -1.40
C VAL A 141 -14.26 -1.03 -0.45
N LEU A 142 -13.31 -0.09 -0.57
CA LEU A 142 -13.30 1.14 0.24
C LEU A 142 -14.55 2.03 0.00
N ALA A 143 -15.04 2.09 -1.24
CA ALA A 143 -16.26 2.82 -1.57
C ALA A 143 -17.51 2.19 -0.92
N HIS A 144 -17.55 0.86 -0.82
CA HIS A 144 -18.64 0.12 -0.18
C HIS A 144 -18.41 -0.11 1.33
N SER A 145 -17.19 0.11 1.85
CA SER A 145 -16.82 -0.16 3.25
C SER A 145 -17.43 0.80 4.27
N GLY A 146 -18.42 1.61 3.87
CA GLY A 146 -19.45 2.04 4.80
C GLY A 146 -20.14 0.86 5.52
N ALA A 147 -19.98 -0.38 5.02
CA ALA A 147 -20.64 -1.58 5.55
C ALA A 147 -19.74 -2.64 6.25
N THR A 148 -18.40 -2.57 6.24
CA THR A 148 -17.54 -3.67 6.77
C THR A 148 -16.48 -3.23 7.78
N LYS A 149 -16.51 -3.88 8.95
CA LYS A 149 -15.76 -3.55 10.19
C LYS A 149 -14.30 -4.04 10.16
N ASN A 150 -13.49 -3.61 9.19
CA ASN A 150 -12.07 -3.99 9.15
C ASN A 150 -11.18 -2.83 9.67
N SER A 151 -10.23 -3.14 10.55
CA SER A 151 -9.33 -2.15 11.19
C SER A 151 -8.41 -1.42 10.21
N GLU A 152 -8.06 -2.04 9.08
CA GLU A 152 -7.28 -1.42 8.00
C GLU A 152 -8.07 -0.27 7.34
N GLY A 153 -9.40 -0.41 7.21
CA GLY A 153 -10.26 0.65 6.65
C GLY A 153 -10.30 1.90 7.51
N ILE A 154 -10.13 1.78 8.84
CA ILE A 154 -10.08 2.94 9.74
C ILE A 154 -8.83 3.78 9.47
N LYS A 155 -7.68 3.17 9.17
CA LYS A 155 -6.45 3.92 8.84
C LYS A 155 -6.64 4.74 7.58
N ASP A 156 -7.19 4.14 6.52
CA ASP A 156 -7.43 4.82 5.25
C ASP A 156 -8.43 5.99 5.43
N ILE A 157 -9.48 5.79 6.24
CA ILE A 157 -10.44 6.86 6.60
C ILE A 157 -9.73 7.99 7.37
N LEU A 158 -8.89 7.67 8.36
CA LEU A 158 -8.13 8.67 9.12
C LEU A 158 -7.17 9.46 8.22
N GLU A 159 -6.50 8.80 7.26
CA GLU A 159 -5.65 9.48 6.28
C GLU A 159 -6.44 10.48 5.43
N VAL A 160 -7.65 10.10 4.99
CA VAL A 160 -8.56 11.00 4.26
C VAL A 160 -8.95 12.20 5.11
N LEU A 161 -9.35 11.98 6.37
CA LEU A 161 -9.72 13.06 7.30
C LEU A 161 -8.55 14.01 7.55
N ILE A 162 -7.35 13.49 7.80
CA ILE A 162 -6.13 14.29 7.99
C ILE A 162 -5.82 15.10 6.72
N SER A 163 -5.98 14.52 5.53
CA SER A 163 -5.75 15.25 4.28
C SER A 163 -6.76 16.38 4.07
N LEU A 164 -8.03 16.18 4.43
CA LEU A 164 -9.06 17.22 4.37
C LEU A 164 -8.77 18.36 5.36
N LEU A 165 -8.37 18.04 6.60
CA LEU A 165 -7.97 19.04 7.58
C LEU A 165 -6.76 19.86 7.10
N ASN A 166 -5.75 19.21 6.50
CA ASN A 166 -4.63 19.92 5.90
C ASN A 166 -5.05 20.84 4.74
N LYS A 167 -6.05 20.45 3.93
CA LYS A 167 -6.60 21.33 2.90
C LYS A 167 -7.28 22.56 3.51
N ILE A 168 -8.08 22.38 4.56
CA ILE A 168 -8.74 23.49 5.27
C ILE A 168 -7.67 24.44 5.82
N LYS A 169 -6.63 23.90 6.47
CA LYS A 169 -5.49 24.68 6.98
C LYS A 169 -4.81 25.50 5.88
N ASN A 170 -4.60 24.91 4.70
CA ASN A 170 -3.97 25.60 3.58
C ASN A 170 -4.87 26.67 2.93
N CYS A 171 -6.19 26.57 3.05
CA CYS A 171 -7.14 27.58 2.55
C CYS A 171 -7.27 28.78 3.51
N ASN A 172 -7.19 28.54 4.82
CA ASN A 172 -7.36 29.58 5.85
C ASN A 172 -6.00 30.13 6.27
N SER A 173 -5.53 31.19 5.62
CA SER A 173 -4.21 31.83 5.87
C SER A 173 -4.11 32.65 7.17
N LYS A 174 -5.11 32.59 8.08
CA LYS A 174 -5.14 33.36 9.33
C LYS A 174 -4.83 32.48 10.54
N ASN A 175 -3.83 32.90 11.31
CA ASN A 175 -2.96 32.10 12.18
C ASN A 175 -3.58 31.39 13.41
N GLU A 176 -4.84 31.63 13.79
CA GLU A 176 -5.40 31.06 15.03
C GLU A 176 -6.10 29.71 14.82
N GLU A 177 -6.92 29.57 13.78
CA GLU A 177 -7.60 28.31 13.46
C GLU A 177 -6.62 27.21 13.03
N SER A 178 -5.44 27.59 12.53
CA SER A 178 -4.37 26.64 12.18
C SER A 178 -3.98 25.77 13.36
N LYS A 179 -3.86 26.34 14.58
CA LYS A 179 -3.46 25.58 15.77
C LYS A 179 -4.53 24.57 16.19
N LEU A 180 -5.80 24.95 16.09
CA LEU A 180 -6.91 24.04 16.34
C LEU A 180 -6.90 22.88 15.33
N ILE A 181 -6.65 23.16 14.06
CA ILE A 181 -6.55 22.13 13.02
C ILE A 181 -5.35 21.21 13.28
N ASP A 182 -4.21 21.76 13.67
CA ASP A 182 -3.01 20.98 14.04
C ASP A 182 -3.27 20.06 15.22
N PHE A 183 -3.97 20.56 16.25
CA PHE A 183 -4.43 19.75 17.37
C PHE A 183 -5.35 18.61 16.93
N MET A 184 -6.34 18.89 16.07
CA MET A 184 -7.24 17.86 15.54
C MET A 184 -6.47 16.78 14.74
N ILE A 185 -5.51 17.19 13.91
CA ILE A 185 -4.65 16.27 13.16
C ILE A 185 -3.84 15.40 14.12
N GLU A 186 -3.28 15.97 15.19
CA GLU A 186 -2.54 15.23 16.21
C GLU A 186 -3.41 14.18 16.91
N GLN A 187 -4.62 14.56 17.34
CA GLN A 187 -5.57 13.65 17.98
C GLN A 187 -5.97 12.49 17.04
N LEU A 188 -6.30 12.80 15.78
CA LEU A 188 -6.64 11.78 14.79
C LEU A 188 -5.47 10.84 14.48
N SER A 189 -4.25 11.38 14.38
CA SER A 189 -3.04 10.59 14.14
C SER A 189 -2.76 9.60 15.27
N ASN A 190 -3.11 9.95 16.50
CA ASN A 190 -2.91 9.11 17.68
C ASN A 190 -3.99 8.04 17.92
N LEU A 191 -5.12 8.07 17.19
CA LEU A 191 -6.24 7.12 17.37
C LEU A 191 -5.84 5.66 17.11
N ASN A 192 -5.11 5.41 16.03
CA ASN A 192 -4.71 4.06 15.60
C ASN A 192 -3.27 3.70 15.98
N VAL A 193 -2.62 4.50 16.82
CA VAL A 193 -1.24 4.30 17.25
C VAL A 193 -1.21 3.67 18.64
N VAL A 194 -0.33 2.67 18.77
CA VAL A 194 -0.02 2.01 20.06
C VAL A 194 0.40 3.07 21.07
N LYS A 195 -0.07 2.97 22.33
CA LYS A 195 0.05 4.04 23.34
C LYS A 195 1.48 4.59 23.50
N GLN A 196 2.50 3.74 23.41
CA GLN A 196 3.91 4.09 23.53
C GLN A 196 4.47 4.91 22.35
N HIS A 197 3.83 4.83 21.17
CA HIS A 197 4.28 5.50 19.94
C HIS A 197 3.51 6.79 19.64
N ARG A 198 2.58 7.19 20.51
CA ARG A 198 1.83 8.43 20.35
C ARG A 198 2.76 9.63 20.47
N ARG A 199 2.57 10.59 19.58
CA ARG A 199 3.37 11.82 19.54
C ARG A 199 2.47 13.00 19.85
N TYR A 200 2.97 13.89 20.68
CA TYR A 200 2.27 15.08 21.13
C TYR A 200 3.16 16.30 20.87
N SER A 201 2.56 17.40 20.46
CA SER A 201 3.21 18.69 20.37
C SER A 201 3.63 19.20 21.75
N TYR A 202 4.66 20.05 21.77
CA TYR A 202 5.15 20.64 23.01
C TYR A 202 4.08 21.52 23.69
N GLU A 203 3.30 22.28 22.93
CA GLU A 203 2.21 23.12 23.45
C GLU A 203 1.16 22.26 24.18
N PHE A 204 0.78 21.12 23.60
CA PHE A 204 -0.18 20.21 24.20
C PHE A 204 0.37 19.48 25.43
N LEU A 205 1.66 19.13 25.42
CA LEU A 205 2.34 18.55 26.59
C LEU A 205 2.37 19.55 27.76
N ILE A 206 2.71 20.81 27.50
CA ILE A 206 2.70 21.87 28.52
C ILE A 206 1.29 22.04 29.09
N PHE A 207 0.27 22.11 28.23
CA PHE A 207 -1.13 22.18 28.66
C PHE A 207 -1.52 21.00 29.55
N CYS A 208 -1.16 19.77 29.17
CA CYS A 208 -1.43 18.57 29.97
C CYS A 208 -0.70 18.58 31.32
N SER A 209 0.56 19.04 31.35
CA SER A 209 1.33 19.20 32.59
C SER A 209 0.68 20.21 33.53
N LEU A 210 0.24 21.36 33.02
CA LEU A 210 -0.46 22.37 33.83
C LEU A 210 -1.76 21.82 34.45
N ILE A 211 -2.59 21.15 33.65
CA ILE A 211 -3.82 20.52 34.17
C ILE A 211 -3.49 19.49 35.25
N LYS A 212 -2.46 18.66 35.02
CA LYS A 212 -2.05 17.63 35.98
C LYS A 212 -1.57 18.26 37.29
N SER A 213 -0.80 19.35 37.23
CA SER A 213 -0.31 20.07 38.40
C SER A 213 -1.43 20.73 39.19
N ILE A 214 -2.36 21.42 38.51
CA ILE A 214 -3.47 22.13 39.16
C ILE A 214 -4.51 21.17 39.73
N SER A 215 -4.86 20.12 38.98
CA SER A 215 -5.87 19.14 39.39
C SER A 215 -5.55 17.74 38.87
N PRO A 216 -4.79 16.95 39.64
CA PRO A 216 -4.48 15.56 39.29
C PRO A 216 -5.73 14.71 39.04
N HIS A 217 -6.82 14.97 39.77
CA HIS A 217 -8.08 14.25 39.65
C HIS A 217 -8.81 14.61 38.35
N CYS A 218 -8.86 15.89 37.97
CA CYS A 218 -9.42 16.33 36.69
C CYS A 218 -8.65 15.69 35.51
N TYR A 219 -7.32 15.71 35.56
CA TYR A 219 -6.49 15.07 34.53
C TYR A 219 -6.80 13.58 34.39
N SER A 220 -6.86 12.85 35.51
CA SER A 220 -7.18 11.42 35.52
C SER A 220 -8.58 11.14 34.96
N PHE A 221 -9.57 11.98 35.28
CA PHE A 221 -10.93 11.90 34.73
C PHE A 221 -10.95 12.16 33.22
N LEU A 222 -10.35 13.24 32.75
CA LEU A 222 -10.29 13.55 31.31
C LEU A 222 -9.60 12.42 30.54
N ARG A 223 -8.52 11.86 31.09
CA ARG A 223 -7.80 10.74 30.49
C ARG A 223 -8.62 9.45 30.47
N SER A 224 -9.38 9.16 31.53
CA SER A 224 -10.22 7.95 31.59
C SER A 224 -11.47 8.06 30.72
N SER A 225 -11.99 9.27 30.50
CA SER A 225 -13.13 9.54 29.64
C SER A 225 -12.91 9.18 28.16
N LYS A 226 -11.64 9.15 27.72
CA LYS A 226 -11.22 8.93 26.32
C LYS A 226 -11.77 9.96 25.32
N VAL A 227 -12.33 11.08 25.80
CA VAL A 227 -12.75 12.20 24.95
C VAL A 227 -11.54 12.82 24.24
N LEU A 228 -10.42 12.92 24.97
CA LEU A 228 -9.13 13.37 24.44
C LEU A 228 -8.08 12.27 24.59
N ILE A 229 -7.18 12.18 23.63
CA ILE A 229 -6.01 11.32 23.72
C ILE A 229 -4.93 12.06 24.51
N LEU A 230 -4.93 11.86 25.83
CA LEU A 230 -3.98 12.50 26.73
C LEU A 230 -2.70 11.66 26.93
N PRO A 231 -1.53 12.30 27.12
CA PRO A 231 -0.28 11.64 27.49
C PRO A 231 -0.41 10.77 28.74
N HIS A 232 0.45 9.76 28.85
CA HIS A 232 0.59 9.04 30.12
C HIS A 232 1.34 9.92 31.13
N GLU A 233 1.09 9.73 32.43
CA GLU A 233 1.78 10.49 33.48
C GLU A 233 3.30 10.31 33.43
N SER A 234 3.77 9.13 33.01
CA SER A 234 5.20 8.90 32.77
C SER A 234 5.77 9.79 31.67
N THR A 235 5.01 10.05 30.61
CA THR A 235 5.41 10.95 29.53
C THR A 235 5.51 12.39 30.05
N LEU A 236 4.55 12.84 30.86
CA LEU A 236 4.59 14.18 31.47
C LEU A 236 5.78 14.30 32.44
N ARG A 237 6.02 13.27 33.27
CA ARG A 237 7.18 13.25 34.18
C ARG A 237 8.51 13.29 33.44
N GLN A 238 8.63 12.58 32.32
CA GLN A 238 9.85 12.60 31.51
C GLN A 238 10.13 14.02 30.99
N VAL A 239 9.11 14.68 30.45
CA VAL A 239 9.22 16.07 29.98
C VAL A 239 9.63 17.00 31.13
N CYS A 240 9.01 16.91 32.30
CA CYS A 240 9.40 17.75 33.44
C CYS A 240 10.79 17.39 34.02
N SER A 241 11.18 16.12 33.96
CA SER A 241 12.48 15.65 34.48
C SER A 241 13.67 16.12 33.64
N GLU A 242 13.49 16.32 32.33
CA GLU A 242 14.51 16.92 31.45
C GLU A 242 14.83 18.37 31.84
N PHE A 243 13.89 19.07 32.50
CA PHE A 243 14.09 20.42 33.01
C PHE A 243 14.52 20.49 34.48
N GLY A 244 14.64 19.36 35.19
CA GLY A 244 15.10 19.32 36.58
C GLY A 244 14.18 19.98 37.62
N VAL A 245 13.02 20.49 37.20
CA VAL A 245 12.05 21.18 38.08
C VAL A 245 10.86 20.28 38.31
N ASN A 246 10.63 19.90 39.56
CA ASN A 246 9.36 19.34 39.99
C ASN A 246 8.47 20.51 40.43
N PRO A 247 7.38 20.84 39.71
CA PRO A 247 6.49 21.94 40.10
C PRO A 247 5.88 21.75 41.49
N SER A 248 5.79 20.51 41.97
CA SER A 248 5.33 20.20 43.32
C SER A 248 6.32 20.62 44.42
N LYS A 249 7.56 20.98 44.08
CA LYS A 249 8.55 21.54 45.03
C LYS A 249 8.56 23.07 45.06
N GLU A 250 7.94 23.73 44.08
CA GLU A 250 7.82 25.19 44.03
C GLU A 250 6.53 25.69 44.69
N GLN A 251 5.62 24.78 45.07
CA GLN A 251 4.37 25.10 45.78
C GLN A 251 4.47 24.94 47.30
N ASP A 252 5.65 24.67 47.86
CA ASP A 252 5.86 24.77 49.31
C ASP A 252 6.01 26.26 49.66
N ASP A 253 4.92 26.81 50.21
CA ASP A 253 4.70 28.20 50.65
C ASP A 253 5.61 28.65 51.82
N ASP A 254 6.85 28.19 51.92
CA ASP A 254 7.81 28.66 52.96
C ASP A 254 8.57 29.93 52.53
N SER A 255 8.11 30.62 51.47
CA SER A 255 8.80 31.82 50.94
C SER A 255 7.89 33.05 50.74
N PHE A 256 6.75 33.12 51.43
CA PHE A 256 6.01 34.36 51.62
C PHE A 256 5.81 34.67 53.11
N PHE A 257 6.82 35.37 53.66
CA PHE A 257 6.92 36.04 54.98
C PHE A 257 6.93 35.18 56.24
#